data_AF-A0A9Q3BYZ5-F1
#
_entry.id   AF-A0A9Q3BYZ5-F1
#
_cell.length_a   1.000
_cell.length_b   1.000
_cell.length_c   1.000
_cell.angle_alpha   90.00
_cell.angle_beta   90.00
_cell.angle_gamma   90.00
#
_symmetry.space_group_name_H-M   'P 1'
#
loop_
_entity.id
_entity.type
_entity.pdbx_description
1 polymer ?
#
loop_
_entity_poly.entity_id
_entity_poly.type
_entity_poly.pdbx_seq_one_letter_code
_entity_poly.pdbx_strand_id
1 'polypeptide(L)'
;MWGLIYEKSLPVLPDPALLQEFRNRFDGVEEIQQAAQSKNSLNLIPQEDVITLKGTKPGRKKVGRAIVNVQEFFILYIKALLAKLGIRRWAPALDEPIDTLYNEACRISAIQTFRQVAVAGAYQYMNINLRFLNNIGLLEATYNHFVHYLQTKIWKRETKESGAYQKDLERGIISKNRQRLQNSRYKFAVAQNLPKRYLKILAAIDAHSDDEFIEDAGYVIKTLPYRSQKATTFMRRVDEEIAKAKNIEGKKSQKHERVEMAFLPNALQSIRGVQHPNEKLGDKKFTEKHWEKATEQYDLSHEIAAEDEYDESNSDFQDIDSDSSSNDGSLSSEDSSMEELGENSNPYDEDEMMEEDSQTHTSQNVGTSKNFGYGYDWENWE
;
A
#
# COMPACT_ATOMS: atom_id res chain seq x y z
N MET A 1 2.29 21.35 1.53
CA MET A 1 3.04 22.43 0.84
C MET A 1 3.45 22.04 -0.57
N TRP A 2 3.99 20.84 -0.78
CA TRP A 2 4.50 20.35 -2.07
C TRP A 2 3.49 20.22 -3.24
N GLY A 3 2.19 20.41 -3.00
CA GLY A 3 1.18 20.32 -4.06
C GLY A 3 0.86 18.91 -4.54
N LEU A 4 1.34 17.88 -3.84
CA LEU A 4 1.02 16.46 -4.09
C LEU A 4 -0.39 16.13 -3.58
N ILE A 5 -1.41 16.67 -4.24
CA ILE A 5 -2.82 16.56 -3.81
C ILE A 5 -3.45 15.25 -4.29
N TYR A 6 -2.96 14.70 -5.40
CA TYR A 6 -3.47 13.44 -5.97
C TYR A 6 -2.55 12.28 -5.62
N GLU A 7 -3.13 11.10 -5.44
CA GLU A 7 -2.45 9.85 -5.01
C GLU A 7 -1.27 9.45 -5.89
N LYS A 8 -1.28 9.86 -7.17
CA LYS A 8 -0.25 9.56 -8.18
C LYS A 8 0.69 10.74 -8.46
N SER A 9 0.63 11.79 -7.65
CA SER A 9 1.43 13.00 -7.88
C SER A 9 2.90 12.72 -7.56
N LEU A 10 3.79 13.15 -8.46
CA LEU A 10 5.22 12.98 -8.29
C LEU A 10 5.85 14.24 -7.69
N PRO A 11 6.87 14.10 -6.81
CA PRO A 11 7.64 15.23 -6.35
C PRO A 11 8.34 15.92 -7.53
N VAL A 12 8.29 17.24 -7.54
CA VAL A 12 8.94 18.09 -8.54
C VAL A 12 10.18 18.73 -7.90
N LEU A 13 11.28 18.79 -8.66
CA LEU A 13 12.51 19.48 -8.26
C LEU A 13 12.32 21.01 -8.24
N PRO A 14 13.13 21.74 -7.47
CA PRO A 14 13.14 23.19 -7.52
C PRO A 14 13.57 23.70 -8.91
N ASP A 15 13.04 24.85 -9.31
CA ASP A 15 13.49 25.56 -10.51
C ASP A 15 14.95 26.02 -10.29
N PRO A 16 15.89 25.67 -11.19
CA PRO A 16 17.30 26.05 -11.05
C PRO A 16 17.53 27.55 -10.87
N ALA A 17 16.75 28.40 -11.55
CA ALA A 17 16.90 29.85 -11.43
C ALA A 17 16.47 30.35 -10.05
N LEU A 18 15.37 29.81 -9.51
CA LEU A 18 14.88 30.15 -8.18
C LEU A 18 15.80 29.60 -7.08
N LEU A 19 16.37 28.41 -7.29
CA LEU A 19 17.34 27.81 -6.38
C LEU A 19 18.62 28.65 -6.30
N GLN A 20 19.12 29.13 -7.45
CA GLN A 20 20.28 30.02 -7.48
C GLN A 20 19.99 31.36 -6.81
N GLU A 21 18.82 31.95 -7.03
CA GLU A 21 18.40 33.17 -6.35
C GLU A 21 18.33 32.99 -4.84
N PHE A 22 17.87 31.83 -4.35
CA PHE A 22 17.86 31.52 -2.92
C PHE A 22 19.27 31.42 -2.35
N ARG A 23 20.18 30.72 -3.03
CA ARG A 23 21.56 30.52 -2.57
C ARG A 23 22.35 31.81 -2.39
N ASN A 24 22.01 32.85 -3.16
CA ASN A 24 22.65 34.15 -3.04
C ASN A 24 22.16 34.99 -1.84
N ARG A 25 21.20 34.49 -1.03
CA ARG A 25 20.55 35.27 0.04
C ARG A 25 21.01 34.92 1.46
N PHE A 26 21.47 33.68 1.65
CA PHE A 26 21.80 33.15 2.98
C PHE A 26 23.16 32.48 2.92
N ASP A 27 23.99 32.78 3.91
CA ASP A 27 25.32 32.17 4.06
C ASP A 27 25.34 31.08 5.14
N GLY A 28 24.30 30.99 5.97
CA GLY A 28 24.21 30.02 7.07
C GLY A 28 22.79 29.63 7.48
N VAL A 29 22.68 28.51 8.21
CA VAL A 29 21.40 27.97 8.70
C VAL A 29 20.81 28.86 9.80
N GLU A 30 21.65 29.51 10.60
CA GLU A 30 21.24 30.42 11.67
C GLU A 30 20.46 31.62 11.10
N GLU A 31 20.88 32.16 9.96
CA GLU A 31 20.20 33.28 9.28
C GLU A 31 18.80 32.86 8.81
N ILE A 32 18.67 31.64 8.27
CA ILE A 32 17.39 31.07 7.85
C ILE A 32 16.46 30.91 9.04
N GLN A 33 16.96 30.36 10.16
CA GLN A 33 16.17 30.21 11.38
C GLN A 33 15.72 31.56 11.95
N GLN A 34 16.60 32.55 11.96
CA GLN A 34 16.27 33.91 12.42
C GLN A 34 15.21 34.56 11.52
N ALA A 35 15.35 34.46 10.20
CA ALA A 35 14.38 34.98 9.24
C ALA A 35 13.00 34.35 9.43
N ALA A 36 12.96 33.03 9.69
CA ALA A 36 11.73 32.27 9.91
C ALA A 36 11.03 32.62 11.24
N GLN A 37 11.80 32.81 12.32
CA GLN A 37 11.26 33.04 13.67
C GLN A 37 10.96 34.51 13.98
N SER A 38 11.67 35.44 13.35
CA SER A 38 11.52 36.87 13.66
C SER A 38 10.12 37.37 13.28
N LYS A 39 9.42 37.97 14.24
CA LYS A 39 8.15 38.63 13.98
C LYS A 39 8.32 39.87 13.08
N ASN A 40 9.49 40.51 13.14
CA ASN A 40 9.81 41.75 12.44
C ASN A 40 10.64 41.54 11.17
N SER A 41 10.93 40.29 10.77
CA SER A 41 11.62 40.04 9.50
C SER A 41 10.78 40.55 8.33
N LEU A 42 11.40 41.38 7.50
CA LEU A 42 10.82 41.79 6.22
C LEU A 42 10.68 40.58 5.31
N ASN A 43 9.64 40.57 4.49
CA ASN A 43 9.51 39.55 3.47
C ASN A 43 10.63 39.73 2.44
N LEU A 44 11.40 38.67 2.17
CA LEU A 44 12.48 38.73 1.20
C LEU A 44 11.98 38.70 -0.25
N ILE A 45 10.73 38.28 -0.45
CA ILE A 45 9.97 38.40 -1.71
C ILE A 45 8.55 38.86 -1.40
N PRO A 46 7.83 39.48 -2.35
CA PRO A 46 6.41 39.74 -2.21
C PRO A 46 5.60 38.45 -1.97
N GLN A 47 4.53 38.51 -1.18
CA GLN A 47 3.74 37.32 -0.85
C GLN A 47 2.94 36.80 -2.06
N GLU A 48 2.59 37.69 -2.97
CA GLU A 48 1.96 37.42 -4.26
C GLU A 48 2.84 36.58 -5.20
N ASP A 49 4.16 36.66 -5.05
CA ASP A 49 5.14 35.87 -5.81
C ASP A 49 5.22 34.42 -5.31
N VAL A 50 4.67 34.12 -4.12
CA VAL A 50 4.61 32.77 -3.59
C VAL A 50 3.50 31.98 -4.30
N ILE A 51 3.93 31.15 -5.24
CA ILE A 51 3.07 30.25 -6.01
C ILE A 51 2.73 28.95 -5.28
N THR A 52 3.41 28.65 -4.18
CA THR A 52 3.06 27.52 -3.30
C THR A 52 1.60 27.66 -2.83
N LEU A 53 0.81 26.60 -2.99
CA LEU A 53 -0.64 26.58 -2.73
C LEU A 53 -1.48 27.57 -3.55
N LYS A 54 -0.96 28.16 -4.64
CA LYS A 54 -1.74 29.04 -5.52
C LYS A 54 -2.96 28.29 -6.11
N GLY A 55 -4.12 28.92 -6.08
CA GLY A 55 -5.39 28.31 -6.50
C GLY A 55 -6.01 27.34 -5.48
N THR A 56 -5.39 27.17 -4.30
CA THR A 56 -6.00 26.38 -3.22
C THR A 56 -7.19 27.13 -2.64
N LYS A 57 -8.41 26.71 -3.01
CA LYS A 57 -9.63 27.20 -2.37
C LYS A 57 -9.68 26.74 -0.90
N PRO A 58 -9.96 27.63 0.06
CA PRO A 58 -10.16 27.23 1.44
C PRO A 58 -11.40 26.33 1.58
N GLY A 59 -11.42 25.53 2.64
CA GLY A 59 -12.51 24.63 2.97
C GLY A 59 -12.14 23.15 2.89
N ARG A 60 -13.18 22.31 2.80
CA ARG A 60 -13.09 20.86 2.91
C ARG A 60 -12.63 20.24 1.58
N LYS A 61 -11.44 19.64 1.55
CA LYS A 61 -10.85 18.99 0.37
C LYS A 61 -10.62 17.50 0.61
N LYS A 62 -11.00 16.66 -0.34
CA LYS A 62 -10.60 15.24 -0.35
C LYS A 62 -9.15 15.13 -0.84
N VAL A 63 -8.27 14.56 -0.02
CA VAL A 63 -6.87 14.26 -0.34
C VAL A 63 -6.67 12.77 -0.06
N GLY A 64 -6.60 11.97 -1.13
CA GLY A 64 -6.69 10.52 -1.03
C GLY A 64 -8.00 10.08 -0.36
N ARG A 65 -7.91 9.30 0.72
CA ARG A 65 -9.06 8.87 1.54
C ARG A 65 -9.46 9.88 2.62
N ALA A 66 -8.57 10.81 2.98
CA ALA A 66 -8.81 11.77 4.05
C ALA A 66 -9.50 13.04 3.52
N ILE A 67 -10.24 13.71 4.39
CA ILE A 67 -10.84 15.00 4.08
C ILE A 67 -10.18 16.10 4.92
N VAL A 68 -9.37 16.92 4.27
CA VAL A 68 -8.61 18.00 4.90
C VAL A 68 -9.41 19.29 4.87
N ASN A 69 -9.66 19.89 6.03
CA ASN A 69 -10.18 21.25 6.12
C ASN A 69 -9.01 22.25 6.09
N VAL A 70 -8.81 22.92 4.96
CA VAL A 70 -7.76 23.94 4.80
C VAL A 70 -8.39 25.31 5.00
N GLN A 71 -8.28 25.87 6.21
CA GLN A 71 -8.72 27.24 6.46
C GLN A 71 -7.80 28.26 5.73
N GLU A 72 -8.38 29.37 5.29
CA GLU A 72 -7.67 30.38 4.50
C GLU A 72 -6.46 30.96 5.24
N PHE A 73 -6.59 31.16 6.55
CA PHE A 73 -5.51 31.72 7.36
C PHE A 73 -4.27 30.81 7.38
N PHE A 74 -4.41 29.48 7.25
CA PHE A 74 -3.26 28.57 7.14
C PHE A 74 -2.51 28.76 5.83
N ILE A 75 -3.25 28.97 4.74
CA ILE A 75 -2.65 29.24 3.42
C ILE A 75 -1.88 30.55 3.48
N LEU A 76 -2.48 31.60 4.07
CA LEU A 76 -1.82 32.90 4.25
C LEU A 76 -0.57 32.79 5.13
N TYR A 77 -0.65 32.05 6.24
CA TYR A 77 0.48 31.83 7.14
C TYR A 77 1.65 31.14 6.42
N ILE A 78 1.38 30.03 5.72
CA ILE A 78 2.38 29.30 4.92
C ILE A 78 3.02 30.23 3.89
N LYS A 79 2.21 30.99 3.16
CA LYS A 79 2.72 31.93 2.15
C LYS A 79 3.58 33.03 2.76
N ALA A 80 3.18 33.60 3.89
CA ALA A 80 3.95 34.62 4.59
C ALA A 80 5.32 34.07 5.04
N LEU A 81 5.36 32.86 5.59
CA LEU A 81 6.62 32.23 5.99
C LEU A 81 7.54 31.98 4.78
N LEU A 82 7.00 31.46 3.68
CA LEU A 82 7.78 31.24 2.46
C LEU A 82 8.27 32.56 1.85
N ALA A 83 7.48 33.62 1.92
CA ALA A 83 7.88 34.97 1.50
C ALA A 83 9.05 35.51 2.34
N LYS A 84 9.02 35.29 3.66
CA LYS A 84 10.14 35.61 4.57
C LYS A 84 11.41 34.83 4.24
N LEU A 85 11.29 33.61 3.74
CA LEU A 85 12.42 32.77 3.35
C LEU A 85 12.85 32.97 1.89
N GLY A 86 12.16 33.80 1.11
CA GLY A 86 12.46 33.95 -0.32
C GLY A 86 12.08 32.75 -1.20
N ILE A 87 11.22 31.85 -0.71
CA ILE A 87 10.83 30.61 -1.41
C ILE A 87 9.52 30.84 -2.19
N ARG A 88 9.60 30.99 -3.52
CA ARG A 88 8.40 31.13 -4.38
C ARG A 88 7.62 29.83 -4.50
N ARG A 89 8.32 28.73 -4.77
CA ARG A 89 7.77 27.37 -4.85
C ARG A 89 8.48 26.48 -3.85
N TRP A 90 7.73 25.90 -2.92
CA TRP A 90 8.26 24.92 -1.99
C TRP A 90 8.45 23.58 -2.71
N ALA A 91 9.71 23.18 -2.90
CA ALA A 91 10.10 21.97 -3.59
C ALA A 91 11.52 21.58 -3.17
N PRO A 92 11.72 20.67 -2.20
CA PRO A 92 13.04 20.22 -1.77
C PRO A 92 13.88 19.69 -2.95
N ALA A 93 15.19 19.95 -2.93
CA ALA A 93 16.14 19.43 -3.90
C ALA A 93 16.48 17.97 -3.56
N LEU A 94 15.90 17.02 -4.31
CA LEU A 94 16.03 15.57 -4.05
C LEU A 94 17.29 14.95 -4.65
N ASP A 95 17.96 15.68 -5.52
CA ASP A 95 19.23 15.38 -6.15
C ASP A 95 20.43 15.94 -5.38
N GLU A 96 20.18 16.71 -4.31
CA GLU A 96 21.20 17.31 -3.46
C GLU A 96 21.26 16.64 -2.07
N PRO A 97 22.39 16.79 -1.36
CA PRO A 97 22.50 16.41 0.05
C PRO A 97 21.39 17.03 0.93
N ILE A 98 21.03 16.33 2.01
CA ILE A 98 19.93 16.75 2.90
C ILE A 98 20.24 18.04 3.68
N ASP A 99 21.52 18.35 3.83
CA ASP A 99 22.10 19.43 4.63
C ASP A 99 22.41 20.69 3.80
N THR A 100 22.00 20.75 2.53
CA THR A 100 22.09 22.01 1.77
C THR A 100 21.19 23.07 2.39
N LEU A 101 21.63 24.34 2.35
CA LEU A 101 20.89 25.48 2.94
C LEU A 101 19.45 25.56 2.46
N TYR A 102 19.20 25.25 1.18
CA TYR A 102 17.85 25.25 0.62
C TYR A 102 16.97 24.12 1.17
N ASN A 103 17.52 22.91 1.28
CA ASN A 103 16.82 21.78 1.89
C ASN A 103 16.53 22.03 3.37
N GLU A 104 17.45 22.70 4.07
CA GLU A 104 17.23 23.14 5.44
C GLU A 104 16.12 24.18 5.56
N ALA A 105 16.09 25.18 4.68
CA ALA A 105 14.98 26.14 4.64
C ALA A 105 13.63 25.46 4.34
N CYS A 106 13.61 24.43 3.49
CA CYS A 106 12.43 23.62 3.23
C CYS A 106 12.00 22.85 4.49
N ARG A 107 12.93 22.24 5.22
CA ARG A 107 12.66 21.53 6.49
C ARG A 107 12.12 22.47 7.56
N ILE A 108 12.80 23.59 7.80
CA ILE A 108 12.41 24.62 8.77
C ILE A 108 11.00 25.12 8.48
N SER A 109 10.72 25.50 7.22
CA SER A 109 9.39 25.99 6.83
C SER A 109 8.29 24.94 6.97
N ALA A 110 8.56 23.68 6.62
CA ALA A 110 7.61 22.59 6.77
C ALA A 110 7.29 22.30 8.24
N ILE A 111 8.31 22.19 9.10
CA ILE A 111 8.13 21.90 10.52
C ILE A 111 7.42 23.06 11.22
N GLN A 112 7.83 24.30 10.97
CA GLN A 112 7.19 25.46 11.60
C GLN A 112 5.71 25.59 11.21
N THR A 113 5.40 25.43 9.92
CA THR A 113 4.01 25.48 9.45
C THR A 113 3.19 24.33 9.99
N PHE A 114 3.72 23.11 9.97
CA PHE A 114 3.05 21.96 10.58
C PHE A 114 2.69 22.21 12.04
N ARG A 115 3.65 22.69 12.85
CA ARG A 115 3.43 22.98 14.27
C ARG A 115 2.35 24.03 14.47
N GLN A 116 2.41 25.15 13.75
CA GLN A 116 1.42 26.22 13.91
C GLN A 116 0.02 25.80 13.47
N VAL A 117 -0.07 25.11 12.34
CA VAL A 117 -1.34 24.60 11.80
C VAL A 117 -1.94 23.56 12.75
N ALA A 118 -1.11 22.70 13.36
CA ALA A 118 -1.53 21.70 14.34
C ALA A 118 -2.03 22.33 15.66
N VAL A 119 -1.31 23.31 16.23
CA VAL A 119 -1.72 24.01 17.46
C VAL A 119 -3.06 24.70 17.29
N ALA A 120 -3.30 25.29 16.11
CA ALA A 120 -4.55 25.93 15.76
C ALA A 120 -5.71 24.93 15.51
N GLY A 121 -5.50 23.64 15.72
CA GLY A 121 -6.52 22.61 15.66
C GLY A 121 -6.85 22.12 14.24
N ALA A 122 -6.07 22.48 13.23
CA ALA A 122 -6.38 22.11 11.84
C ALA A 122 -6.53 20.60 11.64
N TYR A 123 -5.73 19.81 12.36
CA TYR A 123 -5.65 18.36 12.21
C TYR A 123 -6.40 17.59 13.31
N GLN A 124 -7.28 18.24 14.09
CA GLN A 124 -8.06 17.56 15.14
C GLN A 124 -8.86 16.37 14.59
N TYR A 125 -9.40 16.49 13.37
CA TYR A 125 -10.13 15.41 12.70
C TYR A 125 -9.26 14.20 12.33
N MET A 126 -7.93 14.33 12.38
CA MET A 126 -6.95 13.24 12.16
C MET A 126 -6.46 12.63 13.48
N ASN A 127 -7.07 13.00 14.62
CA ASN A 127 -6.68 12.52 15.95
C ASN A 127 -5.17 12.66 16.24
N ILE A 128 -4.56 13.78 15.80
CA ILE A 128 -3.12 13.97 15.96
C ILE A 128 -2.70 14.03 17.43
N ASN A 129 -1.62 13.32 17.77
CA ASN A 129 -1.05 13.37 19.12
C ASN A 129 -0.18 14.62 19.31
N LEU A 130 -0.78 15.67 19.86
CA LEU A 130 -0.12 16.96 20.10
C LEU A 130 1.05 16.89 21.11
N ARG A 131 1.21 15.80 21.88
CA ARG A 131 2.31 15.67 22.85
C ARG A 131 3.69 15.73 22.20
N PHE A 132 3.80 15.23 20.97
CA PHE A 132 5.06 15.17 20.24
C PHE A 132 5.39 16.44 19.45
N LEU A 133 4.49 17.43 19.44
CA LEU A 133 4.61 18.62 18.59
C LEU A 133 5.82 19.51 18.90
N ASN A 134 6.35 19.41 20.13
CA ASN A 134 7.55 20.14 20.56
C ASN A 134 8.82 19.27 20.54
N ASN A 135 8.72 17.99 20.16
CA ASN A 135 9.89 17.16 19.93
C ASN A 135 10.45 17.45 18.53
N ILE A 136 11.27 18.51 18.43
CA ILE A 136 11.81 18.97 17.14
C ILE A 136 12.66 17.88 16.48
N GLY A 137 13.48 17.15 17.23
CA GLY A 137 14.29 16.06 16.68
C GLY A 137 13.44 14.97 16.02
N LEU A 138 12.31 14.60 16.64
CA LEU A 138 11.37 13.65 16.02
C LEU A 138 10.74 14.22 14.74
N LEU A 139 10.35 15.50 14.74
CA LEU A 139 9.78 16.15 13.55
C LEU A 139 10.80 16.25 12.41
N GLU A 140 12.07 16.53 12.71
CA GLU A 140 13.16 16.54 11.73
C GLU A 140 13.43 15.15 11.17
N ALA A 141 13.52 14.13 12.02
CA ALA A 141 13.70 12.74 11.59
C ALA A 141 12.52 12.28 10.70
N THR A 142 11.29 12.63 11.10
CA THR A 142 10.07 12.32 10.33
C THR A 142 10.08 13.02 8.98
N TYR A 143 10.44 14.30 8.94
CA TYR A 143 10.58 15.06 7.71
C TYR A 143 11.64 14.45 6.78
N ASN A 144 12.83 14.16 7.30
CA ASN A 144 13.93 13.62 6.52
C ASN A 144 13.59 12.24 5.96
N HIS A 145 12.95 11.38 6.76
CA HIS A 145 12.46 10.09 6.28
C HIS A 145 11.40 10.25 5.18
N PHE A 146 10.41 11.12 5.37
CA PHE A 146 9.37 11.31 4.36
C PHE A 146 9.93 11.93 3.06
N VAL A 147 10.61 13.08 3.16
CA VAL A 147 11.07 13.85 2.00
C VAL A 147 12.30 13.22 1.36
N HIS A 148 13.37 13.00 2.13
CA HIS A 148 14.67 12.65 1.57
C HIS A 148 14.89 11.14 1.41
N TYR A 149 14.08 10.29 2.06
CA TYR A 149 14.10 8.84 1.84
C TYR A 149 12.94 8.38 0.94
N LEU A 150 11.68 8.52 1.39
CA LEU A 150 10.53 8.00 0.63
C LEU A 150 10.32 8.72 -0.70
N GLN A 151 10.21 10.06 -0.70
CA GLN A 151 9.95 10.82 -1.93
C GLN A 151 11.14 10.78 -2.88
N THR A 152 12.38 10.82 -2.38
CA THR A 152 13.57 10.61 -3.21
C THR A 152 13.59 9.24 -3.88
N LYS A 153 13.17 8.16 -3.19
CA LYS A 153 13.09 6.82 -3.78
C LYS A 153 12.08 6.77 -4.92
N ILE A 154 10.92 7.39 -4.74
CA ILE A 154 9.89 7.53 -5.77
C ILE A 154 10.44 8.32 -6.96
N TRP A 155 11.03 9.49 -6.71
CA TRP A 155 11.58 10.36 -7.73
C TRP A 155 12.68 9.69 -8.56
N LYS A 156 13.66 9.06 -7.90
CA LYS A 156 14.78 8.36 -8.58
C LYS A 156 14.28 7.22 -9.46
N ARG A 157 13.30 6.46 -8.99
CA ARG A 157 12.71 5.36 -9.75
C ARG A 157 11.97 5.86 -10.97
N GLU A 158 11.13 6.88 -10.81
CA GLU A 158 10.37 7.50 -11.90
C GLU A 158 11.30 8.15 -12.95
N THR A 159 12.42 8.73 -12.50
CA THR A 159 13.44 9.30 -13.39
C THR A 159 14.14 8.22 -14.23
N LYS A 160 14.31 7.02 -13.67
CA LYS A 160 14.92 5.88 -14.36
C LYS A 160 13.94 5.20 -15.31
N GLU A 161 12.70 5.00 -14.89
CA GLU A 161 11.63 4.36 -15.65
C GLU A 161 10.33 5.15 -15.45
N SER A 162 9.91 5.86 -16.50
CA SER A 162 8.65 6.60 -16.50
C SER A 162 7.47 5.66 -16.28
N GLY A 163 6.58 6.02 -15.35
CA GLY A 163 5.43 5.22 -14.94
C GLY A 163 5.76 4.11 -13.93
N ALA A 164 7.00 3.97 -13.46
CA ALA A 164 7.36 2.93 -12.49
C ALA A 164 6.65 3.11 -11.14
N TYR A 165 6.47 4.35 -10.67
CA TYR A 165 5.71 4.58 -9.44
C TYR A 165 4.27 4.12 -9.57
N GLN A 166 3.66 4.35 -10.74
CA GLN A 166 2.29 3.93 -11.02
C GLN A 166 2.16 2.40 -11.03
N LYS A 167 3.10 1.69 -11.65
CA LYS A 167 3.16 0.22 -11.64
C LYS A 167 3.33 -0.33 -10.24
N ASP A 168 4.16 0.30 -9.40
CA ASP A 168 4.37 -0.10 -8.01
C ASP A 168 3.08 0.07 -7.18
N LEU A 169 2.34 1.17 -7.37
CA LEU A 169 1.04 1.38 -6.72
C LEU A 169 0.04 0.29 -7.12
N GLU A 170 -0.04 -0.04 -8.41
CA GLU A 170 -0.93 -1.11 -8.93
C GLU A 170 -0.56 -2.48 -8.36
N ARG A 171 0.73 -2.82 -8.31
CA ARG A 171 1.23 -4.05 -7.66
C ARG A 171 0.89 -4.07 -6.17
N GLY A 172 1.01 -2.94 -5.49
CA GLY A 172 0.64 -2.79 -4.08
C GLY A 172 -0.84 -3.07 -3.83
N ILE A 173 -1.73 -2.62 -4.71
CA ILE A 173 -3.18 -2.92 -4.64
C ILE A 173 -3.41 -4.43 -4.75
N ILE A 174 -2.75 -5.10 -5.70
CA ILE A 174 -2.88 -6.56 -5.87
C ILE A 174 -2.41 -7.29 -4.61
N SER A 175 -1.22 -6.94 -4.09
CA SER A 175 -0.68 -7.54 -2.86
C SER A 175 -1.62 -7.36 -1.66
N LYS A 176 -2.16 -6.15 -1.46
CA LYS A 176 -3.14 -5.88 -0.39
C LYS A 176 -4.42 -6.68 -0.54
N ASN A 177 -4.95 -6.83 -1.76
CA ASN A 177 -6.14 -7.65 -2.00
C ASN A 177 -5.88 -9.13 -1.66
N ARG A 178 -4.71 -9.65 -2.04
CA ARG A 178 -4.28 -11.01 -1.66
C ARG A 178 -4.16 -11.16 -0.15
N GLN A 179 -3.52 -10.21 0.53
CA GLN A 179 -3.39 -10.20 2.00
C GLN A 179 -4.77 -10.21 2.68
N ARG A 180 -5.71 -9.37 2.22
CA ARG A 180 -7.06 -9.31 2.78
C ARG A 180 -7.78 -10.65 2.66
N LEU A 181 -7.70 -11.29 1.49
CA LEU A 181 -8.30 -12.59 1.26
C LEU A 181 -7.63 -13.68 2.08
N GLN A 182 -6.30 -13.64 2.17
CA GLN A 182 -5.48 -14.52 3.00
C GLN A 182 -5.90 -14.41 4.48
N ASN A 183 -5.92 -13.20 5.05
CA ASN A 183 -6.33 -12.93 6.43
C ASN A 183 -7.75 -13.46 6.70
N SER A 184 -8.70 -13.22 5.80
CA SER A 184 -10.07 -13.70 5.94
C SER A 184 -10.14 -15.23 5.98
N ARG A 185 -9.44 -15.92 5.08
CA ARG A 185 -9.43 -17.39 5.01
C ARG A 185 -8.69 -18.01 6.18
N TYR A 186 -7.54 -17.46 6.55
CA TYR A 186 -6.73 -17.94 7.67
C TYR A 186 -7.50 -17.80 8.99
N LYS A 187 -8.09 -16.63 9.26
CA LYS A 187 -8.90 -16.39 10.46
C LYS A 187 -10.07 -17.37 10.57
N PHE A 188 -10.77 -17.61 9.46
CA PHE A 188 -11.85 -18.61 9.43
C PHE A 188 -11.33 -20.03 9.71
N ALA A 189 -10.23 -20.44 9.06
CA ALA A 189 -9.66 -21.77 9.24
C ALA A 189 -9.18 -22.04 10.67
N VAL A 190 -8.60 -21.03 11.33
CA VAL A 190 -8.23 -21.11 12.75
C VAL A 190 -9.47 -21.30 13.62
N ALA A 191 -10.53 -20.52 13.38
CA ALA A 191 -11.78 -20.64 14.14
C ALA A 191 -12.46 -22.02 13.95
N GLN A 192 -12.30 -22.64 12.78
CA GLN A 192 -12.81 -23.99 12.48
C GLN A 192 -11.85 -25.11 12.89
N ASN A 193 -10.71 -24.80 13.53
CA ASN A 193 -9.69 -25.77 13.96
C ASN A 193 -9.18 -26.67 12.83
N LEU A 194 -8.97 -26.12 11.63
CA LEU A 194 -8.45 -26.91 10.51
C LEU A 194 -7.06 -27.49 10.81
N PRO A 195 -6.73 -28.67 10.26
CA PRO A 195 -5.40 -29.26 10.38
C PRO A 195 -4.27 -28.29 10.01
N LYS A 196 -3.15 -28.35 10.76
CA LYS A 196 -1.97 -27.46 10.57
C LYS A 196 -1.47 -27.40 9.13
N ARG A 197 -1.58 -28.50 8.38
CA ARG A 197 -1.19 -28.57 6.95
C ARG A 197 -1.97 -27.55 6.09
N TYR A 198 -3.25 -27.33 6.37
CA TYR A 198 -4.09 -26.38 5.65
C TYR A 198 -3.84 -24.94 6.09
N LEU A 199 -3.61 -24.72 7.39
CA LEU A 199 -3.20 -23.41 7.91
C LEU A 199 -1.89 -22.94 7.27
N LYS A 200 -0.93 -23.84 7.05
CA LYS A 200 0.33 -23.52 6.36
C LYS A 200 0.08 -23.06 4.91
N ILE A 201 -0.84 -23.68 4.20
CA ILE A 201 -1.22 -23.28 2.83
C ILE A 201 -1.91 -21.91 2.84
N LEU A 202 -2.82 -21.69 3.79
CA LEU A 202 -3.55 -20.42 3.96
C LEU A 202 -2.69 -19.28 4.53
N ALA A 203 -1.48 -19.55 5.00
CA ALA A 203 -0.59 -18.51 5.52
C ALA A 203 0.13 -17.74 4.40
N ALA A 204 0.33 -18.35 3.24
CA ALA A 204 1.11 -17.78 2.15
C ALA A 204 0.27 -16.81 1.31
N ILE A 205 0.56 -15.50 1.39
CA ILE A 205 -0.17 -14.42 0.70
C ILE A 205 -0.28 -14.68 -0.82
N ASP A 206 0.80 -15.14 -1.43
CA ASP A 206 0.85 -15.38 -2.88
C ASP A 206 -0.10 -16.48 -3.35
N ALA A 207 -0.60 -17.33 -2.46
CA ALA A 207 -1.59 -18.35 -2.80
C ALA A 207 -3.01 -17.78 -3.04
N HIS A 208 -3.24 -16.48 -2.77
CA HIS A 208 -4.56 -15.84 -2.72
C HIS A 208 -4.88 -14.89 -3.88
N SER A 209 -4.41 -15.18 -5.10
CA SER A 209 -4.67 -14.42 -6.35
C SER A 209 -6.11 -14.50 -6.88
N ASP A 210 -7.10 -14.79 -6.02
CA ASP A 210 -8.48 -15.07 -6.43
C ASP A 210 -9.38 -13.83 -6.42
N ASP A 211 -8.82 -12.63 -6.18
CA ASP A 211 -9.57 -11.36 -6.03
C ASP A 211 -8.88 -10.23 -6.81
N GLU A 212 -8.38 -10.54 -8.01
CA GLU A 212 -7.68 -9.58 -8.85
C GLU A 212 -8.65 -8.93 -9.84
N PHE A 213 -8.64 -7.60 -9.94
CA PHE A 213 -9.52 -6.87 -10.86
C PHE A 213 -8.83 -6.68 -12.23
N ILE A 214 -9.57 -6.93 -13.29
CA ILE A 214 -9.19 -6.68 -14.69
C ILE A 214 -10.30 -5.81 -15.30
N GLU A 215 -9.94 -4.68 -15.92
CA GLU A 215 -10.91 -3.68 -16.42
C GLU A 215 -11.98 -4.29 -17.34
N ASP A 216 -11.60 -5.23 -18.22
CA ASP A 216 -12.53 -5.85 -19.18
C ASP A 216 -13.29 -7.07 -18.63
N ALA A 217 -12.80 -7.69 -17.55
CA ALA A 217 -13.31 -8.98 -17.06
C ALA A 217 -13.87 -8.92 -15.63
N GLY A 218 -13.75 -7.78 -14.95
CA GLY A 218 -14.11 -7.64 -13.54
C GLY A 218 -13.14 -8.35 -12.61
N TYR A 219 -13.62 -8.85 -11.48
CA TYR A 219 -12.79 -9.63 -10.56
C TYR A 219 -12.60 -11.05 -11.09
N VAL A 220 -11.35 -11.50 -11.17
CA VAL A 220 -10.98 -12.78 -11.74
C VAL A 220 -10.23 -13.65 -10.75
N ILE A 221 -10.33 -14.96 -10.97
CA ILE A 221 -9.50 -15.97 -10.30
C ILE A 221 -8.30 -16.24 -11.19
N LYS A 222 -7.11 -15.75 -10.81
CA LYS A 222 -5.89 -16.07 -11.57
C LYS A 222 -5.35 -17.42 -11.16
N THR A 223 -5.20 -18.32 -12.14
CA THR A 223 -4.45 -19.58 -11.96
C THR A 223 -2.97 -19.26 -11.94
N LEU A 224 -2.30 -19.61 -10.84
CA LEU A 224 -0.85 -19.44 -10.70
C LEU A 224 -0.15 -20.74 -11.09
N PRO A 225 0.97 -20.69 -11.82
CA PRO A 225 1.67 -21.90 -12.30
C PRO A 225 2.18 -22.78 -11.15
N TYR A 226 2.43 -22.19 -9.98
CA TYR A 226 2.86 -22.89 -8.77
C TYR A 226 1.70 -23.36 -7.88
N ARG A 227 0.43 -23.20 -8.29
CA ARG A 227 -0.74 -23.63 -7.52
C ARG A 227 -1.45 -24.80 -8.19
N SER A 228 -1.49 -25.95 -7.52
CA SER A 228 -2.18 -27.14 -8.01
C SER A 228 -3.70 -26.95 -8.08
N GLN A 229 -4.38 -27.70 -8.96
CA GLN A 229 -5.84 -27.70 -9.06
C GLN A 229 -6.52 -28.09 -7.74
N LYS A 230 -5.92 -29.03 -6.98
CA LYS A 230 -6.39 -29.41 -5.64
C LYS A 230 -6.33 -28.24 -4.67
N ALA A 231 -5.26 -27.44 -4.69
CA ALA A 231 -5.14 -26.25 -3.85
C ALA A 231 -6.18 -25.18 -4.23
N THR A 232 -6.42 -24.94 -5.53
CA THR A 232 -7.48 -24.04 -6.00
C THR A 232 -8.86 -24.51 -5.52
N THR A 233 -9.14 -25.81 -5.60
CA THR A 233 -10.41 -26.39 -5.13
C THR A 233 -10.58 -26.22 -3.61
N PHE A 234 -9.52 -26.48 -2.84
CA PHE A 234 -9.51 -26.25 -1.39
C PHE A 234 -9.82 -24.78 -1.05
N MET A 235 -9.14 -23.82 -1.69
CA MET A 235 -9.37 -22.39 -1.47
C MET A 235 -10.82 -21.98 -1.79
N ARG A 236 -11.41 -22.53 -2.85
CA ARG A 236 -12.83 -22.29 -3.21
C ARG A 236 -13.80 -22.83 -2.16
N ARG A 237 -13.55 -24.05 -1.65
CA ARG A 237 -14.38 -24.62 -0.58
C ARG A 237 -14.33 -23.79 0.70
N VAL A 238 -13.14 -23.30 1.08
CA VAL A 238 -13.00 -22.38 2.23
C VAL A 238 -13.84 -21.12 2.02
N ASP A 239 -13.80 -20.54 0.82
CA ASP A 239 -14.60 -19.37 0.47
C ASP A 239 -16.12 -19.64 0.54
N GLU A 240 -16.57 -20.81 0.09
CA GLU A 240 -17.97 -21.24 0.17
C GLU A 240 -18.43 -21.40 1.62
N GLU A 241 -17.61 -22.04 2.47
CA GLU A 241 -17.92 -22.20 3.90
C GLU A 241 -17.95 -20.85 4.64
N ILE A 242 -17.05 -19.93 4.31
CA ILE A 242 -17.11 -18.54 4.83
C ILE A 242 -18.42 -17.87 4.44
N ALA A 243 -18.86 -18.02 3.18
CA ALA A 243 -20.11 -17.43 2.71
C ALA A 243 -21.33 -18.05 3.43
N LYS A 244 -21.35 -19.37 3.61
CA LYS A 244 -22.39 -20.07 4.38
C LYS A 244 -22.44 -19.57 5.82
N ALA A 245 -21.29 -19.48 6.49
CA ALA A 245 -21.20 -18.99 7.87
C ALA A 245 -21.76 -17.56 8.00
N LYS A 246 -21.40 -16.65 7.10
CA LYS A 246 -21.92 -15.27 7.09
C LYS A 246 -23.44 -15.22 6.89
N ASN A 247 -23.96 -16.03 5.96
CA ASN A 247 -25.40 -16.10 5.71
C ASN A 247 -26.17 -16.62 6.94
N ILE A 248 -25.61 -17.58 7.68
CA ILE A 248 -26.19 -18.09 8.93
C ILE A 248 -26.20 -17.00 10.01
N GLU A 249 -25.16 -16.18 10.09
CA GLU A 249 -25.09 -15.03 11.01
C GLU A 249 -26.02 -13.86 10.61
N GLY A 250 -26.80 -13.99 9.53
CA GLY A 250 -27.65 -12.91 9.02
C GLY A 250 -26.86 -11.77 8.36
N LYS A 251 -25.55 -11.93 8.17
CA LYS A 251 -24.70 -10.95 7.49
C LYS A 251 -24.76 -11.21 5.99
N LYS A 252 -25.10 -10.17 5.22
CA LYS A 252 -25.01 -10.25 3.74
C LYS A 252 -23.55 -10.40 3.33
N SER A 253 -23.25 -11.43 2.54
CA SER A 253 -21.94 -11.59 1.94
C SER A 253 -21.74 -10.56 0.82
N GLN A 254 -21.12 -9.40 1.12
CA GLN A 254 -20.64 -8.46 0.11
C GLN A 254 -19.36 -8.99 -0.55
N LYS A 255 -19.46 -10.07 -1.35
CA LYS A 255 -18.34 -10.58 -2.14
C LYS A 255 -18.52 -10.14 -3.59
N HIS A 256 -17.45 -9.71 -4.24
CA HIS A 256 -17.47 -9.46 -5.68
C HIS A 256 -17.80 -10.77 -6.42
N GLU A 257 -18.68 -10.68 -7.42
CA GLU A 257 -18.90 -11.78 -8.35
C GLU A 257 -17.62 -11.96 -9.19
N ARG A 258 -17.08 -13.18 -9.20
CA ARG A 258 -15.80 -13.49 -9.83
C ARG A 258 -16.02 -14.29 -11.09
N VAL A 259 -15.47 -13.84 -12.20
CA VAL A 259 -15.54 -14.56 -13.48
C VAL A 259 -14.36 -15.53 -13.57
N GLU A 260 -14.66 -16.77 -13.96
CA GLU A 260 -13.64 -17.78 -14.20
C GLU A 260 -12.95 -17.51 -15.54
N MET A 261 -11.69 -17.07 -15.50
CA MET A 261 -10.88 -16.92 -16.70
C MET A 261 -10.01 -18.18 -16.87
N ALA A 262 -10.45 -19.02 -17.83
CA ALA A 262 -9.83 -20.19 -18.47
C ALA A 262 -9.77 -21.54 -17.71
N PHE A 263 -10.59 -22.48 -18.18
CA PHE A 263 -10.29 -23.93 -18.25
C PHE A 263 -10.41 -24.38 -19.73
N LEU A 264 -9.70 -25.46 -20.11
CA LEU A 264 -9.81 -26.10 -21.44
C LEU A 264 -11.27 -26.51 -21.76
N PRO A 265 -11.64 -26.66 -23.06
CA PRO A 265 -13.02 -26.53 -23.54
C PRO A 265 -14.09 -27.54 -23.07
N ASN A 266 -13.77 -28.54 -22.24
CA ASN A 266 -14.81 -29.40 -21.66
C ASN A 266 -14.42 -30.01 -20.30
N ALA A 267 -14.96 -29.45 -19.21
CA ALA A 267 -14.69 -29.85 -17.83
C ALA A 267 -15.24 -31.24 -17.44
N LEU A 268 -16.17 -31.81 -18.22
CA LEU A 268 -16.86 -33.06 -17.89
C LEU A 268 -16.04 -34.33 -18.18
N GLN A 269 -14.93 -34.23 -18.92
CA GLN A 269 -14.06 -35.40 -19.19
C GLN A 269 -13.02 -35.66 -18.10
N SER A 270 -12.81 -34.70 -17.19
CA SER A 270 -11.87 -34.83 -16.06
C SER A 270 -12.50 -35.46 -14.80
N ILE A 271 -13.75 -35.93 -14.88
CA ILE A 271 -14.54 -36.41 -13.73
C ILE A 271 -14.90 -37.91 -13.85
N ARG A 272 -14.03 -38.72 -14.46
CA ARG A 272 -14.15 -40.19 -14.37
C ARG A 272 -13.08 -40.73 -13.45
N GLY A 273 -13.47 -41.55 -12.48
CA GLY A 273 -12.57 -42.24 -11.53
C GLY A 273 -11.65 -43.29 -12.16
N VAL A 274 -11.50 -43.28 -13.47
CA VAL A 274 -10.53 -44.09 -14.22
C VAL A 274 -9.72 -43.11 -15.06
N GLN A 275 -8.41 -43.06 -14.82
CA GLN A 275 -7.46 -42.22 -15.56
C GLN A 275 -7.68 -42.37 -17.07
N HIS A 276 -7.78 -41.24 -17.76
CA HIS A 276 -7.93 -41.23 -19.20
C HIS A 276 -6.65 -41.79 -19.83
N PRO A 277 -6.72 -42.65 -20.86
CA PRO A 277 -5.52 -43.34 -21.40
C PRO A 277 -4.40 -42.39 -21.85
N ASN A 278 -4.74 -41.14 -22.19
CA ASN A 278 -3.77 -40.13 -22.61
C ASN A 278 -3.05 -39.45 -21.45
N GLU A 279 -3.57 -39.50 -20.22
CA GLU A 279 -2.89 -38.95 -19.02
C GLU A 279 -1.72 -39.83 -18.57
N LYS A 280 -1.55 -41.01 -19.18
CA LYS A 280 -0.37 -41.88 -19.03
C LYS A 280 0.76 -41.54 -19.99
N LEU A 281 0.56 -40.58 -20.89
CA LEU A 281 1.60 -40.09 -21.80
C LEU A 281 2.41 -39.02 -21.08
N GLY A 282 3.74 -39.05 -21.24
CA GLY A 282 4.59 -37.94 -20.79
C GLY A 282 4.29 -36.65 -21.56
N ASP A 283 4.49 -35.50 -20.91
CA ASP A 283 4.05 -34.16 -21.35
C ASP A 283 4.34 -33.88 -22.84
N LYS A 284 5.52 -34.25 -23.34
CA LYS A 284 5.89 -34.07 -24.76
C LYS A 284 4.95 -34.79 -25.74
N LYS A 285 4.59 -36.04 -25.44
CA LYS A 285 3.69 -36.88 -26.28
C LYS A 285 2.22 -36.50 -26.10
N PHE A 286 1.88 -35.94 -24.94
CA PHE A 286 0.55 -35.43 -24.68
C PHE A 286 0.29 -34.15 -25.48
N THR A 287 1.25 -33.22 -25.47
CA THR A 287 1.20 -31.98 -26.23
C THR A 287 1.11 -32.27 -27.73
N GLU A 288 1.98 -33.10 -28.28
CA GLU A 288 1.98 -33.47 -29.71
C GLU A 288 0.64 -34.06 -30.20
N LYS A 289 -0.05 -34.85 -29.34
CA LYS A 289 -1.33 -35.48 -29.67
C LYS A 289 -2.53 -34.52 -29.68
N HIS A 290 -2.47 -33.45 -28.89
CA HIS A 290 -3.59 -32.53 -28.71
C HIS A 290 -3.32 -31.16 -29.34
N TRP A 291 -2.08 -30.90 -29.78
CA TRP A 291 -1.66 -29.67 -30.42
C TRP A 291 -2.43 -29.41 -31.71
N GLU A 292 -2.44 -30.35 -32.66
CA GLU A 292 -3.13 -30.20 -33.96
C GLU A 292 -4.62 -29.85 -33.83
N LYS A 293 -5.30 -30.37 -32.79
CA LYS A 293 -6.73 -30.14 -32.57
C LYS A 293 -7.02 -28.84 -31.80
N ALA A 294 -6.08 -28.40 -30.96
CA ALA A 294 -6.17 -27.12 -30.26
C ALA A 294 -5.83 -25.94 -31.19
N THR A 295 -4.99 -26.19 -32.20
CA THR A 295 -4.54 -25.21 -33.17
C THR A 295 -5.36 -25.20 -34.47
N GLU A 296 -6.30 -26.12 -34.64
CA GLU A 296 -7.20 -26.22 -35.81
C GLU A 296 -7.99 -24.93 -36.11
N GLN A 297 -8.25 -24.10 -35.09
CA GLN A 297 -8.95 -22.81 -35.20
C GLN A 297 -8.01 -21.60 -35.37
N TYR A 298 -6.70 -21.81 -35.32
CA TYR A 298 -5.67 -20.77 -35.45
C TYR A 298 -4.86 -21.01 -36.72
N ASP A 299 -4.78 -20.04 -37.63
CA ASP A 299 -3.95 -20.13 -38.83
C ASP A 299 -2.47 -19.96 -38.46
N LEU A 300 -1.80 -21.05 -38.08
CA LEU A 300 -0.39 -21.06 -37.65
C LEU A 300 0.62 -21.12 -38.81
N SER A 301 0.23 -20.68 -40.02
CA SER A 301 1.12 -20.62 -41.19
C SER A 301 2.35 -19.72 -41.02
N HIS A 302 2.42 -18.94 -39.94
CA HIS A 302 3.49 -18.00 -39.63
C HIS A 302 4.57 -18.52 -38.66
N GLU A 303 4.39 -19.69 -38.04
CA GLU A 303 5.31 -20.18 -36.98
C GLU A 303 6.29 -21.29 -37.44
N ILE A 304 6.32 -21.67 -38.71
CA ILE A 304 7.42 -22.53 -39.22
C ILE A 304 8.59 -21.62 -39.64
N ALA A 305 9.31 -21.08 -38.66
CA ALA A 305 10.67 -20.61 -38.83
C ALA A 305 11.45 -20.78 -37.51
N ALA A 306 12.24 -21.85 -37.52
CA ALA A 306 13.38 -22.23 -36.69
C ALA A 306 13.62 -21.52 -35.35
N GLU A 307 13.72 -22.37 -34.32
CA GLU A 307 14.56 -22.26 -33.13
C GLU A 307 15.80 -21.37 -33.35
N ASP A 308 16.10 -20.46 -32.41
CA ASP A 308 17.45 -20.33 -31.82
C ASP A 308 17.45 -19.38 -30.60
N GLU A 309 18.08 -19.90 -29.53
CA GLU A 309 18.72 -19.27 -28.35
C GLU A 309 17.99 -18.19 -27.52
N TYR A 310 17.49 -18.59 -26.34
CA TYR A 310 17.38 -17.70 -25.18
C TYR A 310 18.50 -18.03 -24.18
N ASP A 311 19.39 -17.06 -24.02
CA ASP A 311 20.52 -17.04 -23.07
C ASP A 311 20.02 -16.79 -21.63
N GLU A 312 20.50 -17.60 -20.70
CA GLU A 312 20.30 -17.46 -19.25
C GLU A 312 21.13 -16.27 -18.73
N SER A 313 20.50 -15.23 -18.16
CA SER A 313 21.07 -14.48 -17.02
C SER A 313 20.19 -13.32 -16.53
N ASN A 314 19.59 -13.52 -15.36
CA ASN A 314 19.63 -12.64 -14.17
C ASN A 314 18.35 -12.78 -13.33
N SER A 315 18.32 -13.82 -12.50
CA SER A 315 17.54 -13.82 -11.27
C SER A 315 18.44 -13.31 -10.14
N ASP A 316 18.14 -12.13 -9.60
CA ASP A 316 18.44 -11.83 -8.20
C ASP A 316 17.56 -10.66 -7.73
N PHE A 317 16.39 -11.01 -7.18
CA PHE A 317 15.60 -10.14 -6.33
C PHE A 317 15.34 -10.94 -5.05
N GLN A 318 16.29 -10.87 -4.12
CA GLN A 318 16.13 -11.37 -2.77
C GLN A 318 15.36 -10.36 -1.92
N ASP A 319 14.48 -10.93 -1.12
CA ASP A 319 13.60 -10.30 -0.14
C ASP A 319 14.37 -9.39 0.83
N ILE A 320 13.84 -8.19 1.07
CA ILE A 320 14.25 -7.36 2.20
C ILE A 320 13.16 -7.50 3.26
N ASP A 321 13.26 -8.58 4.03
CA ASP A 321 12.81 -8.60 5.41
C ASP A 321 13.85 -7.84 6.23
N SER A 322 13.49 -6.66 6.73
CA SER A 322 14.33 -5.93 7.68
C SER A 322 14.03 -6.41 9.10
N ASP A 323 14.68 -7.49 9.50
CA ASP A 323 14.92 -7.74 10.92
C ASP A 323 16.28 -8.41 11.11
N SER A 324 17.27 -7.62 11.54
CA SER A 324 18.48 -8.11 12.22
C SER A 324 19.28 -6.92 12.75
N SER A 325 19.08 -6.62 14.02
CA SER A 325 20.13 -6.06 14.86
C SER A 325 21.04 -7.20 15.31
N SER A 326 22.30 -7.16 14.92
CA SER A 326 23.36 -7.93 15.59
C SER A 326 24.31 -6.94 16.27
N ASN A 327 24.25 -6.90 17.59
CA ASN A 327 25.17 -6.16 18.45
C ASN A 327 26.20 -7.14 19.02
N ASP A 328 27.46 -6.74 19.05
CA ASP A 328 28.58 -7.42 19.70
C ASP A 328 28.83 -6.80 21.10
N GLY A 329 29.01 -7.65 22.12
CA GLY A 329 29.87 -7.35 23.28
C GLY A 329 29.27 -6.81 24.60
N SER A 330 28.78 -7.74 25.45
CA SER A 330 28.99 -7.85 26.92
C SER A 330 28.75 -6.66 27.89
N LEU A 331 27.78 -6.77 28.81
CA LEU A 331 28.02 -6.96 30.27
C LEU A 331 26.71 -7.13 31.09
N SER A 332 26.89 -7.68 32.29
CA SER A 332 25.97 -8.38 33.21
C SER A 332 24.78 -7.63 33.87
N SER A 333 23.76 -8.44 34.18
CA SER A 333 23.01 -8.55 35.46
C SER A 333 21.69 -7.79 35.69
N GLU A 334 20.70 -8.62 36.08
CA GLU A 334 19.55 -8.40 36.98
C GLU A 334 18.19 -7.90 36.43
N ASP A 335 17.28 -8.88 36.29
CA ASP A 335 15.87 -8.96 36.72
C ASP A 335 14.96 -7.71 36.59
N SER A 336 13.98 -7.76 35.69
CA SER A 336 12.60 -7.34 35.99
C SER A 336 11.61 -7.73 34.88
N SER A 337 10.51 -8.32 35.33
CA SER A 337 9.22 -8.66 34.71
C SER A 337 8.85 -8.08 33.33
N MET A 338 8.47 -9.01 32.47
CA MET A 338 7.78 -8.88 31.19
C MET A 338 6.34 -8.35 31.35
N GLU A 339 6.07 -7.15 30.85
CA GLU A 339 4.73 -6.70 30.47
C GLU A 339 4.74 -6.38 28.96
N GLU A 340 3.94 -7.14 28.22
CA GLU A 340 3.82 -7.12 26.76
C GLU A 340 2.81 -6.03 26.36
N LEU A 341 3.30 -4.85 25.99
CA LEU A 341 2.49 -3.80 25.35
C LEU A 341 2.65 -3.90 23.83
N GLY A 342 1.75 -4.65 23.20
CA GLY A 342 1.57 -4.64 21.75
C GLY A 342 0.51 -3.63 21.34
N GLU A 343 0.91 -2.57 20.65
CA GLU A 343 0.10 -1.87 19.64
C GLU A 343 1.01 -0.98 18.78
N ASN A 344 1.49 -1.56 17.68
CA ASN A 344 2.20 -0.85 16.63
C ASN A 344 1.16 -0.24 15.68
N SER A 345 0.71 0.99 15.97
CA SER A 345 -0.24 1.71 15.12
C SER A 345 0.47 2.28 13.90
N ASN A 346 0.40 1.58 12.77
CA ASN A 346 0.68 2.13 11.45
C ASN A 346 -0.46 3.13 11.09
N PRO A 347 -0.18 4.37 10.66
CA PRO A 347 -1.22 5.38 10.35
C PRO A 347 -2.15 5.05 9.17
N TYR A 348 -2.03 3.86 8.59
CA TYR A 348 -2.86 3.36 7.49
C TYR A 348 -3.76 2.19 7.89
N ASP A 349 -3.77 1.81 9.17
CA ASP A 349 -4.55 0.70 9.72
C ASP A 349 -5.79 1.21 10.47
N GLU A 350 -6.75 1.80 9.75
CA GLU A 350 -8.14 1.88 10.21
C GLU A 350 -9.08 1.72 9.00
N ASP A 351 -9.06 0.53 8.39
CA ASP A 351 -10.12 0.09 7.49
C ASP A 351 -11.28 -0.50 8.34
N GLU A 352 -11.86 0.31 9.23
CA GLU A 352 -13.21 0.06 9.77
C GLU A 352 -14.20 0.97 9.03
N MET A 353 -14.90 0.37 8.06
CA MET A 353 -15.99 1.01 7.34
C MET A 353 -17.15 1.26 8.31
N MET A 354 -17.28 2.50 8.78
CA MET A 354 -18.51 2.99 9.42
C MET A 354 -19.65 2.96 8.39
N GLU A 355 -20.52 1.95 8.46
CA GLU A 355 -21.80 1.95 7.75
C GLU A 355 -22.84 2.75 8.56
N GLU A 356 -23.37 3.79 7.94
CA GLU A 356 -24.39 4.69 8.49
C GLU A 356 -25.78 4.08 8.23
N ASP A 357 -26.24 3.21 9.13
CA ASP A 357 -27.61 2.66 9.09
C ASP A 357 -28.60 3.61 9.78
N SER A 358 -29.28 4.44 8.99
CA SER A 358 -30.53 5.06 9.42
C SER A 358 -31.72 4.19 9.00
N GLN A 359 -32.18 3.32 9.90
CA GLN A 359 -33.61 3.00 10.01
C GLN A 359 -33.93 2.33 11.35
N THR A 360 -34.77 3.04 12.11
CA THR A 360 -35.33 2.66 13.40
C THR A 360 -36.18 1.39 13.28
N HIS A 361 -35.87 0.36 14.09
CA HIS A 361 -36.92 -0.38 14.81
C HIS A 361 -36.36 -1.12 16.03
N THR A 362 -36.99 -0.81 17.15
CA THR A 362 -36.87 -1.39 18.48
C THR A 362 -37.10 -2.91 18.47
N SER A 363 -36.21 -3.68 19.10
CA SER A 363 -36.57 -4.78 20.00
C SER A 363 -35.36 -5.26 20.78
N GLN A 364 -35.53 -5.27 22.11
CA GLN A 364 -34.60 -5.84 23.07
C GLN A 364 -34.46 -7.35 22.84
N ASN A 365 -33.23 -7.89 22.88
CA ASN A 365 -33.05 -9.20 23.49
C ASN A 365 -31.63 -9.41 24.03
N VAL A 366 -31.60 -9.87 25.28
CA VAL A 366 -30.45 -10.27 26.07
C VAL A 366 -30.11 -11.72 25.72
N GLY A 367 -28.84 -12.08 25.52
CA GLY A 367 -28.49 -13.49 25.34
C GLY A 367 -27.03 -13.80 24.96
N THR A 368 -26.22 -13.98 26.01
CA THR A 368 -25.12 -14.97 26.15
C THR A 368 -24.53 -15.66 24.91
N SER A 369 -23.20 -15.48 24.76
CA SER A 369 -22.28 -16.27 23.94
C SER A 369 -22.49 -17.78 24.08
N LYS A 370 -22.74 -18.46 22.96
CA LYS A 370 -22.68 -19.93 22.86
C LYS A 370 -21.66 -20.31 21.79
N ASN A 371 -20.62 -20.97 22.27
CA ASN A 371 -19.65 -21.73 21.51
C ASN A 371 -20.40 -22.83 20.75
N PHE A 372 -20.46 -22.76 19.42
CA PHE A 372 -21.01 -23.82 18.59
C PHE A 372 -19.86 -24.54 17.88
N GLY A 373 -19.35 -25.60 18.51
CA GLY A 373 -18.51 -26.58 17.85
C GLY A 373 -19.39 -27.46 16.96
N TYR A 374 -19.30 -27.27 15.65
CA TYR A 374 -19.84 -28.23 14.69
C TYR A 374 -18.69 -29.06 14.14
N GLY A 375 -18.78 -30.38 14.35
CA GLY A 375 -17.84 -31.36 13.81
C GLY A 375 -17.98 -31.44 12.30
N TYR A 376 -17.07 -30.78 11.60
CA TYR A 376 -16.83 -31.03 10.19
C TYR A 376 -15.89 -32.23 10.07
N ASP A 377 -16.30 -33.24 9.32
CA ASP A 377 -15.53 -34.46 9.09
C ASP A 377 -14.37 -34.17 8.10
N TRP A 378 -13.22 -33.81 8.67
CA TRP A 378 -12.00 -33.45 7.93
C TRP A 378 -11.13 -34.67 7.57
N GLU A 379 -11.51 -35.88 7.98
CA GLU A 379 -10.66 -37.08 7.84
C GLU A 379 -10.78 -37.74 6.46
N ASN A 380 -11.76 -37.38 5.64
CA ASN A 380 -11.97 -37.92 4.29
C ASN A 380 -11.25 -37.16 3.15
N TRP A 381 -10.09 -36.55 3.42
CA TRP A 381 -9.39 -35.66 2.47
C TRP A 381 -7.99 -36.19 2.08
N GLU A 382 -7.91 -37.40 1.53
CA GLU A 382 -6.73 -37.95 0.81
C GLU A 382 -6.85 -37.80 -0.72
#